data_AF-A0A937G2L9-F1
#
_entry.id   AF-A0A937G2L9-F1
#
_cell.length_a   1.000
_cell.length_b   1.000
_cell.length_c   1.000
_cell.angle_alpha   90.00
_cell.angle_beta   90.00
_cell.angle_gamma   90.00
#
_symmetry.space_group_name_H-M   'P 1'
#
loop_
_entity.id
_entity.type
_entity.pdbx_description
1 polymer ?
#
loop_
_entity_poly.entity_id
_entity_poly.type
_entity_poly.pdbx_seq_one_letter_code
_entity_poly.pdbx_strand_id
1 'polypeptide(L)'
;MTDRYDLIIVGTGFASSFFLKSYLEKAGTNKKVLVLERGKFHPYTERLALKRGQKRFQIKKAGQTYSSDVDKIWVFDPNFGGSSNCWTGCTPRFLPNDFKIKSLYGVGQDWPISYDDIEPYYNEVENIMAISGPEQTPFPKKGPYPLPAHQLSTVDRLLQSKYGDKYISQPTARASRTVGERGACCSSSVCDLCPVNSKFTIENGLGYIYEDPRVTVKYEAQVIGLDTQENLAKSVHYVQENTEKKADGETIVLGANAVFNAHILLNSGDSNLNTGTGICEQVGVFARLYYNDLDNVGGSSIISANGYMMYDGEHRKNYAGCIIESFNTPFVRNEAGKWRKLSIFKFIYEDLPQQENKIVLSDDERKPKVVYNSHSDYAQRGIARLPEDINKYFGFLPIEKVEIDDYSQKTEFHVCSTTKMGLTSDDSVIDKNMVHHKYRNVLVLGSSSYPSITPANPTLTLSALSLRAAEKYLA
;
A
#
# COMPACT_ATOMS: atom_id res chain seq x y z
N MET A 1 -26.29 -16.64 23.90
CA MET A 1 -26.71 -16.34 22.52
C MET A 1 -25.50 -15.69 21.85
N THR A 2 -25.00 -16.26 20.75
CA THR A 2 -23.93 -15.60 19.98
C THR A 2 -24.52 -14.36 19.31
N ASP A 3 -23.86 -13.21 19.48
CA ASP A 3 -24.25 -11.99 18.77
C ASP A 3 -24.07 -12.24 17.26
N ARG A 4 -25.16 -12.14 16.50
CA ARG A 4 -25.17 -12.26 15.03
C ARG A 4 -25.10 -10.87 14.40
N TYR A 5 -24.20 -10.71 13.45
CA TYR A 5 -23.95 -9.47 12.71
C TYR A 5 -24.29 -9.63 11.24
N ASP A 6 -24.76 -8.56 10.59
CA ASP A 6 -24.94 -8.55 9.13
C ASP A 6 -23.58 -8.55 8.40
N LEU A 7 -22.58 -7.90 9.01
CA LEU A 7 -21.24 -7.75 8.45
C LEU A 7 -20.19 -7.87 9.56
N ILE A 8 -19.16 -8.67 9.30
CA ILE A 8 -17.93 -8.69 10.10
C ILE A 8 -16.77 -8.22 9.21
N ILE A 9 -16.02 -7.22 9.67
CA ILE A 9 -14.81 -6.72 9.02
C ILE A 9 -13.60 -7.03 9.90
N VAL A 10 -12.57 -7.61 9.30
CA VAL A 10 -11.31 -7.94 9.95
C VAL A 10 -10.24 -6.91 9.59
N GLY A 11 -9.74 -6.20 10.59
CA GLY A 11 -8.75 -5.13 10.47
C GLY A 11 -9.34 -3.75 10.21
N THR A 12 -8.59 -2.72 10.54
CA THR A 12 -8.99 -1.29 10.42
C THR A 12 -8.07 -0.48 9.50
N GLY A 13 -7.30 -1.15 8.63
CA GLY A 13 -6.42 -0.49 7.67
C GLY A 13 -7.17 0.23 6.54
N PHE A 14 -6.43 0.67 5.52
CA PHE A 14 -6.99 1.29 4.31
C PHE A 14 -8.10 0.45 3.67
N ALA A 15 -7.81 -0.82 3.40
CA ALA A 15 -8.74 -1.68 2.69
C ALA A 15 -10.10 -1.79 3.41
N SER A 16 -10.07 -2.10 4.71
CA SER A 16 -11.26 -2.22 5.56
C SER A 16 -12.01 -0.91 5.73
N SER A 17 -11.30 0.19 5.98
CA SER A 17 -11.94 1.48 6.27
C SER A 17 -12.64 2.07 5.04
N PHE A 18 -12.04 1.92 3.86
CA PHE A 18 -12.67 2.37 2.62
C PHE A 18 -13.88 1.50 2.25
N PHE A 19 -13.80 0.18 2.45
CA PHE A 19 -14.95 -0.70 2.28
C PHE A 19 -16.08 -0.32 3.26
N LEU A 20 -15.76 -0.15 4.55
CA LEU A 20 -16.73 0.20 5.57
C LEU A 20 -17.41 1.54 5.29
N LYS A 21 -16.66 2.56 4.86
CA LYS A 21 -17.24 3.85 4.45
C LYS A 21 -18.32 3.65 3.39
N SER A 22 -17.99 3.00 2.27
CA SER A 22 -18.93 2.82 1.16
C SER A 22 -20.10 1.91 1.55
N TYR A 23 -19.85 0.90 2.38
CA TYR A 23 -20.91 0.04 2.93
C TYR A 23 -21.90 0.85 3.78
N LEU A 24 -21.42 1.66 4.73
CA LEU A 24 -22.27 2.46 5.62
C LEU A 24 -23.10 3.51 4.88
N GLU A 25 -22.57 4.08 3.80
CA GLU A 25 -23.29 5.05 2.96
C GLU A 25 -24.48 4.44 2.20
N LYS A 26 -24.44 3.13 1.92
CA LYS A 26 -25.40 2.45 1.06
C LYS A 26 -26.29 1.45 1.80
N ALA A 27 -25.79 0.89 2.90
CA ALA A 27 -26.49 -0.11 3.68
C ALA A 27 -27.61 0.50 4.54
N GLY A 28 -28.64 -0.29 4.82
CA GLY A 28 -29.75 0.11 5.69
C GLY A 28 -29.29 0.55 7.09
N THR A 29 -30.06 1.43 7.72
CA THR A 29 -29.77 1.98 9.06
C THR A 29 -29.91 0.93 10.18
N ASN A 30 -30.56 -0.19 9.91
CA ASN A 30 -30.77 -1.31 10.84
C ASN A 30 -29.64 -2.36 10.85
N LYS A 31 -28.61 -2.19 10.02
CA LYS A 31 -27.52 -3.15 9.90
C LYS A 31 -26.61 -3.13 11.13
N LYS A 32 -26.11 -4.31 11.52
CA LYS A 32 -25.14 -4.51 12.59
C LYS A 32 -23.80 -4.90 12.02
N VAL A 33 -22.77 -4.11 12.32
CA VAL A 33 -21.41 -4.32 11.84
C VAL A 33 -20.49 -4.58 13.02
N LEU A 34 -19.75 -5.68 12.97
CA LEU A 34 -18.63 -5.95 13.87
C LEU A 34 -17.31 -5.66 13.16
N VAL A 35 -16.44 -4.88 13.79
CA VAL A 35 -15.07 -4.68 13.33
C VAL A 35 -14.11 -5.29 14.36
N LEU A 36 -13.24 -6.17 13.91
CA LEU A 36 -12.24 -6.83 14.76
C LEU A 36 -10.84 -6.31 14.41
N GLU A 37 -10.19 -5.65 15.38
CA GLU A 37 -8.83 -5.11 15.24
C GLU A 37 -7.87 -5.87 16.16
N ARG A 38 -6.76 -6.35 15.60
CA ARG A 38 -5.74 -7.10 16.35
C ARG A 38 -5.06 -6.25 17.42
N GLY A 39 -4.81 -4.97 17.14
CA GLY A 39 -4.12 -4.08 18.07
C GLY A 39 -5.06 -3.14 18.84
N LYS A 40 -4.46 -2.09 19.40
CA LYS A 40 -5.17 -1.07 20.18
C LYS A 40 -5.44 0.17 19.36
N PHE A 41 -6.33 1.03 19.85
CA PHE A 41 -6.35 2.42 19.44
C PHE A 41 -5.36 3.24 20.27
N HIS A 42 -4.46 3.95 19.58
CA HIS A 42 -3.51 4.88 20.18
C HIS A 42 -3.73 6.26 19.56
N PRO A 43 -4.42 7.18 20.26
CA PRO A 43 -4.73 8.48 19.70
C PRO A 43 -3.47 9.23 19.25
N TYR A 44 -3.57 9.98 18.15
CA TYR A 44 -2.50 10.77 17.57
C TYR A 44 -1.79 11.65 18.60
N THR A 45 -2.54 12.32 19.46
CA THR A 45 -2.01 13.20 20.52
C THR A 45 -1.15 12.44 21.52
N GLU A 46 -1.50 11.20 21.87
CA GLU A 46 -0.72 10.35 22.75
C GLU A 46 0.55 9.82 22.08
N ARG A 47 0.44 9.41 20.81
CA ARG A 47 1.59 8.99 20.01
C ARG A 47 2.60 10.13 19.86
N LEU A 48 2.11 11.36 19.65
CA LEU A 48 2.96 12.54 19.55
C LEU A 48 3.64 12.87 20.88
N ALA A 49 2.92 12.80 22.00
CA ALA A 49 3.49 12.97 23.33
C ALA A 49 4.58 11.91 23.62
N LEU A 50 4.35 10.65 23.23
CA LEU A 50 5.35 9.58 23.34
C LEU A 50 6.60 9.89 22.52
N LYS A 51 6.45 10.30 21.25
CA LYS A 51 7.59 10.65 20.38
C LYS A 51 8.40 11.84 20.91
N ARG A 52 7.75 12.76 21.63
CA ARG A 52 8.38 13.90 22.32
C ARG A 52 9.01 13.53 23.67
N GLY A 53 8.96 12.26 24.08
CA GLY A 53 9.45 11.80 25.38
C GLY A 53 8.59 12.22 26.58
N GLN A 54 7.37 12.73 26.34
CA GLN A 54 6.44 13.22 27.37
C GLN A 54 5.57 12.11 27.98
N LYS A 55 5.51 10.93 27.34
CA LYS A 55 4.85 9.72 27.86
C LYS A 55 5.80 8.53 27.76
N ARG A 56 5.55 7.48 28.55
CA ARG A 56 6.23 6.18 28.45
C ARG A 56 5.18 5.06 28.39
N PHE A 57 4.94 4.50 27.21
CA PHE A 57 4.16 3.27 27.03
C PHE A 57 4.70 2.49 25.82
N GLN A 58 4.52 1.17 25.82
CA GLN A 58 4.98 0.31 24.73
C GLN A 58 3.92 0.24 23.62
N ILE A 59 4.26 0.74 22.43
CA ILE A 59 3.51 0.43 21.21
C ILE A 59 4.17 -0.81 20.61
N LYS A 60 3.41 -1.91 20.51
CA LYS A 60 3.91 -3.15 19.87
C LYS A 60 4.30 -2.84 18.42
N LYS A 61 5.56 -3.08 18.07
CA LYS A 61 6.09 -2.91 16.71
C LYS A 61 5.96 -4.21 15.90
N ALA A 62 5.82 -4.06 14.59
CA ALA A 62 5.51 -5.10 13.59
C ALA A 62 6.40 -6.36 13.61
N GLY A 63 7.69 -6.22 13.95
CA GLY A 63 8.74 -7.19 13.62
C GLY A 63 8.67 -8.56 14.30
N GLN A 64 7.62 -8.84 15.08
CA GLN A 64 7.41 -10.13 15.74
C GLN A 64 6.08 -10.81 15.36
N THR A 65 5.32 -10.22 14.43
CA THR A 65 3.94 -10.66 14.14
C THR A 65 3.85 -11.86 13.20
N TYR A 66 4.93 -12.20 12.51
CA TYR A 66 5.08 -13.39 11.64
C TYR A 66 6.50 -13.97 11.82
N SER A 67 6.72 -15.21 11.37
CA SER A 67 8.06 -15.81 11.29
C SER A 67 8.51 -15.89 9.82
N SER A 68 9.82 -15.82 9.58
CA SER A 68 10.41 -15.92 8.25
C SER A 68 11.74 -16.65 8.35
N ASP A 69 12.02 -17.51 7.37
CA ASP A 69 13.29 -18.23 7.27
C ASP A 69 14.41 -17.36 6.65
N VAL A 70 14.07 -16.14 6.18
CA VAL A 70 15.01 -15.16 5.63
C VAL A 70 15.04 -13.86 6.43
N ASP A 71 16.17 -13.15 6.36
CA ASP A 71 16.45 -11.85 7.00
C ASP A 71 15.74 -10.66 6.30
N LYS A 72 14.50 -10.91 5.84
CA LYS A 72 13.61 -9.95 5.20
C LYS A 72 12.46 -9.60 6.15
N ILE A 73 12.35 -8.31 6.49
CA ILE A 73 11.40 -7.82 7.50
C ILE A 73 10.37 -6.90 6.87
N TRP A 74 9.14 -7.38 6.66
CA TRP A 74 7.99 -6.55 6.34
C TRP A 74 7.43 -5.89 7.59
N VAL A 75 7.27 -4.57 7.54
CA VAL A 75 6.76 -3.75 8.64
C VAL A 75 5.36 -3.28 8.30
N PHE A 76 4.40 -3.63 9.14
CA PHE A 76 3.05 -3.08 9.16
C PHE A 76 2.65 -2.76 10.59
N ASP A 77 1.91 -1.68 10.79
CA ASP A 77 1.42 -1.34 12.13
C ASP A 77 0.23 -2.26 12.47
N PRO A 78 0.28 -3.03 13.58
CA PRO A 78 -0.80 -3.95 13.95
C PRO A 78 -1.92 -3.27 14.74
N ASN A 79 -1.88 -1.94 14.91
CA ASN A 79 -2.85 -1.17 15.68
C ASN A 79 -3.92 -0.55 14.79
N PHE A 80 -4.92 0.07 15.43
CA PHE A 80 -5.99 0.77 14.73
C PHE A 80 -5.46 1.70 13.64
N GLY A 81 -6.02 1.59 12.43
CA GLY A 81 -5.61 2.33 11.24
C GLY A 81 -4.49 1.68 10.43
N GLY A 82 -3.88 0.61 10.93
CA GLY A 82 -2.87 -0.18 10.25
C GLY A 82 -1.71 0.64 9.69
N SER A 83 -1.22 0.27 8.51
CA SER A 83 -0.07 0.94 7.86
C SER A 83 -0.27 2.43 7.55
N SER A 84 -1.48 2.98 7.69
CA SER A 84 -1.66 4.44 7.64
C SER A 84 -0.90 5.18 8.76
N ASN A 85 -0.51 4.47 9.82
CA ASN A 85 0.31 4.99 10.90
C ASN A 85 1.81 5.04 10.58
N CYS A 86 2.31 4.29 9.58
CA CYS A 86 3.74 4.21 9.28
C CYS A 86 4.12 4.57 7.83
N TRP A 87 3.15 4.70 6.92
CA TRP A 87 3.38 5.11 5.53
C TRP A 87 3.84 6.58 5.40
N THR A 88 4.35 6.92 4.21
CA THR A 88 4.85 8.26 3.87
C THR A 88 3.83 9.13 3.12
N GLY A 89 2.67 8.57 2.75
CA GLY A 89 1.60 9.29 2.06
C GLY A 89 1.75 9.37 0.53
N CYS A 90 2.56 8.51 -0.11
CA CYS A 90 2.67 8.47 -1.57
C CYS A 90 1.46 7.80 -2.20
N THR A 91 0.91 8.40 -3.25
CA THR A 91 -0.32 7.93 -3.89
C THR A 91 -0.30 8.05 -5.42
N PRO A 92 0.70 7.49 -6.12
CA PRO A 92 0.62 7.37 -7.57
C PRO A 92 -0.53 6.44 -7.98
N ARG A 93 -1.14 6.71 -9.15
CA ARG A 93 -2.04 5.74 -9.80
C ARG A 93 -1.22 4.69 -10.54
N PHE A 94 -1.83 3.53 -10.77
CA PHE A 94 -1.31 2.59 -11.76
C PHE A 94 -1.55 3.14 -13.18
N LEU A 95 -0.77 2.69 -14.16
CA LEU A 95 -1.02 3.02 -15.57
C LEU A 95 -2.02 2.03 -16.18
N PRO A 96 -2.73 2.39 -17.27
CA PRO A 96 -3.66 1.48 -17.92
C PRO A 96 -3.06 0.14 -18.36
N ASN A 97 -1.79 0.15 -18.77
CA ASN A 97 -1.07 -1.04 -19.23
C ASN A 97 -0.73 -2.02 -18.09
N ASP A 98 -0.72 -1.56 -16.84
CA ASP A 98 -0.48 -2.43 -15.68
C ASP A 98 -1.60 -3.46 -15.48
N PHE A 99 -2.80 -3.15 -15.97
CA PHE A 99 -3.95 -4.06 -15.92
C PHE A 99 -3.88 -5.15 -17.00
N LYS A 100 -2.94 -5.05 -17.96
CA LYS A 100 -2.86 -5.88 -19.16
C LYS A 100 -1.43 -6.38 -19.46
N ILE A 101 -0.63 -6.58 -18.40
CA ILE A 101 0.79 -6.88 -18.52
C ILE A 101 1.08 -8.19 -19.27
N LYS A 102 0.20 -9.20 -19.15
CA LYS A 102 0.33 -10.47 -19.89
C LYS A 102 -0.05 -10.30 -21.34
N SER A 103 -1.19 -9.65 -21.63
CA SER A 103 -1.63 -9.43 -23.00
C SER A 103 -0.68 -8.53 -23.80
N LEU A 104 -0.09 -7.51 -23.17
CA LEU A 104 0.79 -6.54 -23.85
C LEU A 104 2.25 -7.00 -23.89
N TYR A 105 2.74 -7.56 -22.79
CA TYR A 105 4.17 -7.81 -22.59
C TYR A 105 4.52 -9.29 -22.42
N GLY A 106 3.53 -10.19 -22.38
CA GLY A 106 3.77 -11.63 -22.31
C GLY A 106 4.26 -12.14 -20.95
N VAL A 107 4.23 -11.31 -19.91
CA VAL A 107 4.69 -11.62 -18.55
C VAL A 107 3.56 -11.52 -17.54
N GLY A 108 3.68 -12.18 -16.38
CA GLY A 108 2.70 -12.06 -15.29
C GLY A 108 1.28 -12.51 -15.65
N GLN A 109 0.30 -11.79 -15.11
CA GLN A 109 -1.14 -12.08 -15.27
C GLN A 109 -1.89 -10.76 -15.49
N ASP A 110 -2.87 -10.77 -16.40
CA ASP A 110 -3.76 -9.63 -16.58
C ASP A 110 -4.73 -9.51 -15.41
N TRP A 111 -5.10 -8.28 -15.10
CA TRP A 111 -6.14 -8.03 -14.12
C TRP A 111 -7.51 -8.39 -14.72
N PRO A 112 -8.43 -8.97 -13.94
CA PRO A 112 -9.79 -9.28 -14.40
C PRO A 112 -10.70 -8.04 -14.47
N ILE A 113 -10.10 -6.84 -14.39
CA ILE A 113 -10.70 -5.52 -14.50
C ILE A 113 -9.76 -4.62 -15.29
N SER A 114 -10.30 -3.55 -15.87
CA SER A 114 -9.54 -2.53 -16.58
C SER A 114 -9.27 -1.29 -15.71
N TYR A 115 -8.43 -0.40 -16.22
CA TYR A 115 -8.23 0.93 -15.63
C TYR A 115 -9.55 1.71 -15.52
N ASP A 116 -10.40 1.63 -16.55
CA ASP A 116 -11.66 2.38 -16.60
C ASP A 116 -12.66 1.88 -15.55
N ASP A 117 -12.58 0.60 -15.16
CA ASP A 117 -13.40 0.02 -14.09
C ASP A 117 -13.04 0.61 -12.71
N ILE A 118 -11.82 1.12 -12.52
CA ILE A 118 -11.32 1.63 -11.24
C ILE A 118 -11.13 3.16 -11.23
N GLU A 119 -11.01 3.81 -12.39
CA GLU A 119 -10.80 5.26 -12.53
C GLU A 119 -11.79 6.13 -11.72
N PRO A 120 -13.10 5.85 -11.69
CA PRO A 120 -14.03 6.61 -10.87
C PRO A 120 -13.72 6.51 -9.37
N TYR A 121 -13.33 5.33 -8.90
CA TYR A 121 -12.99 5.10 -7.50
C TYR A 121 -11.62 5.68 -7.14
N TYR A 122 -10.67 5.76 -8.08
CA TYR A 122 -9.45 6.56 -7.87
C TYR A 122 -9.79 8.02 -7.54
N ASN A 123 -10.69 8.64 -8.32
CA ASN A 123 -11.12 10.01 -8.04
C ASN A 123 -11.81 10.12 -6.67
N GLU A 124 -12.65 9.16 -6.29
CA GLU A 124 -13.30 9.18 -4.98
C GLU A 124 -12.29 9.07 -3.83
N VAL A 125 -11.35 8.13 -3.90
CA VAL A 125 -10.28 8.00 -2.89
C VAL A 125 -9.44 9.25 -2.82
N GLU A 126 -9.10 9.84 -3.95
CA GLU A 126 -8.31 11.08 -3.97
C GLU A 126 -9.03 12.21 -3.22
N ASN A 127 -10.34 12.36 -3.44
CA ASN A 127 -11.18 13.31 -2.71
C ASN A 127 -11.23 13.01 -1.20
N ILE A 128 -11.46 11.76 -0.81
CA ILE A 128 -11.51 11.33 0.59
C ILE A 128 -10.19 11.63 1.31
N MET A 129 -9.06 11.30 0.67
CA MET A 129 -7.74 11.55 1.26
C MET A 129 -7.27 13.01 1.14
N ALA A 130 -7.99 13.84 0.39
CA ALA A 130 -7.58 15.18 -0.08
C ALA A 130 -6.15 15.17 -0.63
N ILE A 131 -5.95 14.43 -1.71
CA ILE A 131 -4.63 14.28 -2.34
C ILE A 131 -4.14 15.61 -2.91
N SER A 132 -2.89 15.96 -2.61
CA SER A 132 -2.14 17.03 -3.24
C SER A 132 -1.46 16.50 -4.49
N GLY A 133 -1.69 17.12 -5.65
CA GLY A 133 -1.11 16.63 -6.90
C GLY A 133 -1.00 17.67 -8.02
N PRO A 134 -0.26 17.34 -9.08
CA PRO A 134 0.00 18.23 -10.22
C PRO A 134 -1.21 18.32 -11.15
N GLU A 135 -1.25 19.35 -12.01
CA GLU A 135 -2.31 19.49 -13.01
C GLU A 135 -2.20 18.49 -14.16
N GLN A 136 -0.96 18.13 -14.54
CA GLN A 136 -0.68 17.17 -15.61
C GLN A 136 -0.20 15.84 -15.03
N THR A 137 -0.65 14.74 -15.62
CA THR A 137 -0.36 13.38 -15.19
C THR A 137 -0.03 12.48 -16.37
N PRO A 138 0.86 11.48 -16.21
CA PRO A 138 1.17 10.50 -17.26
C PRO A 138 0.10 9.39 -17.40
N PHE A 139 -0.93 9.43 -16.55
CA PHE A 139 -2.08 8.53 -16.59
C PHE A 139 -3.37 9.31 -16.87
N PRO A 140 -4.41 8.65 -17.42
CA PRO A 140 -5.72 9.26 -17.58
C PRO A 140 -6.33 9.63 -16.21
N LYS A 141 -6.80 10.86 -16.05
CA LYS A 141 -7.51 11.29 -14.84
C LYS A 141 -8.61 12.26 -15.22
N LYS A 142 -9.81 12.05 -14.65
CA LYS A 142 -10.91 13.01 -14.77
C LYS A 142 -10.85 14.02 -13.62
N GLY A 143 -10.86 15.31 -13.98
CA GLY A 143 -10.85 16.41 -13.03
C GLY A 143 -9.50 16.60 -12.31
N PRO A 144 -9.34 17.73 -11.59
CA PRO A 144 -8.11 18.04 -10.88
C PRO A 144 -7.91 17.17 -9.64
N TYR A 145 -6.72 17.25 -9.03
CA TYR A 145 -6.53 16.81 -7.65
C TYR A 145 -7.25 17.76 -6.67
N PRO A 146 -7.70 17.27 -5.49
CA PRO A 146 -8.35 18.11 -4.49
C PRO A 146 -7.49 19.27 -3.98
N LEU A 147 -6.18 19.07 -3.91
CA LEU A 147 -5.22 20.06 -3.43
C LEU A 147 -4.09 20.27 -4.45
N PRO A 148 -3.48 21.47 -4.48
CA PRO A 148 -2.35 21.74 -5.37
C PRO A 148 -1.13 20.92 -5.00
N ALA A 149 -0.26 20.67 -5.98
CA ALA A 149 0.98 19.94 -5.81
C ALA A 149 1.93 20.57 -4.77
N HIS A 150 2.78 19.71 -4.20
CA HIS A 150 3.93 20.17 -3.43
C HIS A 150 4.98 20.79 -4.36
N GLN A 151 5.85 21.62 -3.79
CA GLN A 151 6.92 22.25 -4.55
C GLN A 151 7.98 21.22 -4.92
N LEU A 152 8.47 21.32 -6.15
CA LEU A 152 9.61 20.58 -6.65
C LEU A 152 10.94 21.14 -6.11
N SER A 153 11.97 20.29 -6.01
CA SER A 153 13.35 20.75 -5.80
C SER A 153 13.94 21.36 -7.08
N THR A 154 15.17 21.85 -7.00
CA THR A 154 15.86 22.45 -8.16
C THR A 154 16.15 21.40 -9.22
N VAL A 155 16.64 20.22 -8.83
CA VAL A 155 16.88 19.12 -9.76
C VAL A 155 15.57 18.60 -10.35
N ASP A 156 14.52 18.49 -9.53
CA ASP A 156 13.20 18.05 -10.00
C ASP A 156 12.64 18.98 -11.08
N ARG A 157 12.81 20.30 -10.95
CA ARG A 157 12.38 21.26 -11.98
C ARG A 157 13.14 21.08 -13.30
N LEU A 158 14.43 20.74 -13.24
CA LEU A 158 15.22 20.44 -14.46
C LEU A 158 14.74 19.16 -15.13
N LEU A 159 14.43 18.13 -14.34
CA LEU A 159 13.88 16.87 -14.84
C LEU A 159 12.48 17.06 -15.42
N GLN A 160 11.61 17.83 -14.75
CA GLN A 160 10.30 18.20 -15.27
C GLN A 160 10.41 19.00 -16.57
N SER A 161 11.31 19.97 -16.65
CA SER A 161 11.54 20.75 -17.88
C SER A 161 11.96 19.85 -19.06
N LYS A 162 12.78 18.83 -18.80
CA LYS A 162 13.23 17.90 -19.83
C LYS A 162 12.17 16.86 -20.24
N TYR A 163 11.41 16.34 -19.27
CA TYR A 163 10.54 15.17 -19.48
C TYR A 163 9.04 15.48 -19.48
N GLY A 164 8.65 16.72 -19.18
CA GLY A 164 7.25 17.15 -19.18
C GLY A 164 6.39 16.34 -18.21
N ASP A 165 5.28 15.83 -18.73
CA ASP A 165 4.28 15.02 -18.01
C ASP A 165 4.80 13.66 -17.52
N LYS A 166 5.98 13.22 -17.96
CA LYS A 166 6.65 12.02 -17.45
C LYS A 166 7.46 12.27 -16.18
N TYR A 167 7.62 13.52 -15.76
CA TYR A 167 8.26 13.85 -14.48
C TYR A 167 7.45 14.90 -13.73
N ILE A 168 6.70 14.45 -12.74
CA ILE A 168 5.64 15.23 -12.09
C ILE A 168 5.89 15.38 -10.59
N SER A 169 5.30 16.40 -9.96
CA SER A 169 5.19 16.42 -8.49
C SER A 169 4.47 15.16 -8.02
N GLN A 170 5.02 14.48 -7.02
CA GLN A 170 4.45 13.24 -6.49
C GLN A 170 3.04 13.51 -5.94
N PRO A 171 1.98 12.87 -6.48
CA PRO A 171 0.66 12.88 -5.86
C PRO A 171 0.73 12.28 -4.46
N THR A 172 0.20 12.97 -3.47
CA THR A 172 0.38 12.58 -2.07
C THR A 172 -0.77 12.94 -1.15
N ALA A 173 -1.05 12.06 -0.19
CA ALA A 173 -1.99 12.27 0.91
C ALA A 173 -1.41 13.13 2.04
N ARG A 174 -0.52 14.07 1.71
CA ARG A 174 -0.03 15.14 2.59
C ARG A 174 -0.73 16.42 2.15
N ALA A 175 -1.47 17.06 3.04
CA ALA A 175 -2.28 18.20 2.66
C ALA A 175 -1.39 19.43 2.40
N SER A 176 -1.35 19.95 1.17
CA SER A 176 -0.55 21.13 0.82
C SER A 176 -1.17 22.44 1.33
N ARG A 177 -2.45 22.39 1.71
CA ARG A 177 -3.20 23.42 2.44
C ARG A 177 -3.98 22.74 3.57
N THR A 178 -4.42 23.50 4.56
CA THR A 178 -5.27 22.98 5.63
C THR A 178 -6.58 22.43 5.05
N VAL A 179 -6.99 21.24 5.50
CA VAL A 179 -8.26 20.58 5.11
C VAL A 179 -8.90 19.95 6.33
N GLY A 180 -10.10 20.40 6.69
CA GLY A 180 -10.77 19.99 7.92
C GLY A 180 -9.86 20.21 9.12
N GLU A 181 -9.64 19.17 9.92
CA GLU A 181 -8.76 19.19 11.08
C GLU A 181 -7.27 18.92 10.76
N ARG A 182 -6.95 18.62 9.49
CA ARG A 182 -5.56 18.36 9.06
C ARG A 182 -4.86 19.66 8.70
N GLY A 183 -3.75 19.93 9.38
CA GLY A 183 -2.92 21.10 9.09
C GLY A 183 -2.24 21.01 7.71
N ALA A 184 -1.85 22.17 7.16
CA ALA A 184 -0.98 22.19 5.98
C ALA A 184 0.39 21.58 6.29
N CYS A 185 0.95 20.83 5.35
CA CYS A 185 2.25 20.19 5.48
C CYS A 185 3.34 21.24 5.66
N CYS A 186 4.08 21.16 6.76
CA CYS A 186 5.19 22.06 7.08
C CYS A 186 6.56 21.56 6.58
N SER A 187 6.59 20.55 5.71
CA SER A 187 7.84 19.97 5.15
C SER A 187 8.84 19.50 6.20
N SER A 188 8.38 19.05 7.38
CA SER A 188 9.25 18.64 8.48
C SER A 188 10.10 17.40 8.19
N SER A 189 9.83 16.69 7.08
CA SER A 189 10.39 15.37 6.75
C SER A 189 10.09 14.27 7.78
N VAL A 190 9.20 14.53 8.74
CA VAL A 190 8.75 13.57 9.75
C VAL A 190 7.38 13.03 9.32
N CYS A 191 7.37 12.12 8.34
CA CYS A 191 6.13 11.55 7.80
C CYS A 191 5.64 10.34 8.58
N ASP A 192 6.51 9.60 9.27
CA ASP A 192 6.18 8.44 10.10
C ASP A 192 5.11 8.82 11.16
N LEU A 193 5.31 9.93 11.87
CA LEU A 193 4.30 10.53 12.74
C LEU A 193 4.28 12.05 12.52
N CYS A 194 3.39 12.50 11.63
CA CYS A 194 3.31 13.89 11.18
C CYS A 194 2.98 14.84 12.35
N PRO A 195 3.83 15.82 12.70
CA PRO A 195 3.64 16.65 13.90
C PRO A 195 2.49 17.66 13.80
N VAL A 196 1.97 17.89 12.60
CA VAL A 196 0.84 18.80 12.31
C VAL A 196 -0.37 18.06 11.75
N ASN A 197 -0.40 16.73 11.90
CA ASN A 197 -1.48 15.86 11.43
C ASN A 197 -1.88 16.04 9.95
N SER A 198 -0.95 16.50 9.10
CA SER A 198 -1.21 16.81 7.68
C SER A 198 -1.33 15.56 6.80
N LYS A 199 -0.52 14.53 7.08
CA LYS A 199 -0.56 13.24 6.38
C LYS A 199 -1.85 12.52 6.74
N PHE A 200 -2.61 12.06 5.74
CA PHE A 200 -3.79 11.23 5.97
C PHE A 200 -3.43 9.99 6.81
N THR A 201 -4.27 9.69 7.77
CA THR A 201 -4.32 8.44 8.51
C THR A 201 -5.78 8.00 8.57
N ILE A 202 -6.05 6.73 8.87
CA ILE A 202 -7.43 6.31 9.11
C ILE A 202 -8.05 7.11 10.25
N GLU A 203 -7.30 7.36 11.33
CA GLU A 203 -7.76 8.18 12.46
C GLU A 203 -8.24 9.56 12.02
N ASN A 204 -7.45 10.31 11.25
CA ASN A 204 -7.78 11.71 10.93
C ASN A 204 -8.69 11.90 9.70
N GLY A 205 -8.83 10.87 8.86
CA GLY A 205 -9.59 10.96 7.61
C GLY A 205 -10.86 10.12 7.58
N LEU A 206 -10.90 9.03 8.34
CA LEU A 206 -12.01 8.07 8.36
C LEU A 206 -12.37 7.60 9.78
N GLY A 207 -11.80 8.19 10.84
CA GLY A 207 -12.05 7.75 12.22
C GLY A 207 -13.53 7.77 12.60
N TYR A 208 -14.26 8.76 12.10
CA TYR A 208 -15.69 8.96 12.34
C TYR A 208 -16.57 7.77 11.90
N ILE A 209 -16.15 6.95 10.92
CA ILE A 209 -16.97 5.81 10.46
C ILE A 209 -17.09 4.73 11.56
N TYR A 210 -16.15 4.71 12.51
CA TYR A 210 -16.14 3.79 13.63
C TYR A 210 -16.99 4.29 14.82
N GLU A 211 -17.52 5.51 14.75
CA GLU A 211 -18.47 6.09 15.70
C GLU A 211 -19.93 5.91 15.25
N ASP A 212 -20.16 5.39 14.04
CA ASP A 212 -21.50 5.09 13.53
C ASP A 212 -22.22 4.10 14.47
N PRO A 213 -23.47 4.35 14.88
CA PRO A 213 -24.19 3.51 15.84
C PRO A 213 -24.42 2.06 15.37
N ARG A 214 -24.24 1.78 14.07
CA ARG A 214 -24.29 0.43 13.50
C ARG A 214 -23.01 -0.37 13.76
N VAL A 215 -21.91 0.30 14.09
CA VAL A 215 -20.56 -0.27 14.16
C VAL A 215 -20.17 -0.56 15.61
N THR A 216 -19.76 -1.81 15.87
CA THR A 216 -19.10 -2.22 17.10
C THR A 216 -17.65 -2.57 16.79
N VAL A 217 -16.70 -1.84 17.37
CA VAL A 217 -15.27 -2.14 17.23
C VAL A 217 -14.76 -2.90 18.45
N LYS A 218 -14.08 -4.03 18.23
CA LYS A 218 -13.34 -4.75 19.26
C LYS A 218 -11.84 -4.67 18.98
N TYR A 219 -11.13 -4.04 19.89
CA TYR A 219 -9.67 -4.00 19.92
C TYR A 219 -9.09 -5.25 20.57
N GLU A 220 -7.80 -5.48 20.32
CA GLU A 220 -7.06 -6.66 20.80
C GLU A 220 -7.74 -7.99 20.42
N ALA A 221 -8.48 -7.99 19.31
CA ALA A 221 -9.24 -9.11 18.78
C ALA A 221 -8.56 -9.63 17.51
N GLN A 222 -7.65 -10.58 17.68
CA GLN A 222 -6.92 -11.17 16.56
C GLN A 222 -7.73 -12.30 15.93
N VAL A 223 -8.26 -12.08 14.73
CA VAL A 223 -8.88 -13.17 13.94
C VAL A 223 -7.80 -14.17 13.53
N ILE A 224 -8.09 -15.45 13.73
CA ILE A 224 -7.20 -16.57 13.40
C ILE A 224 -7.79 -17.53 12.38
N GLY A 225 -9.11 -17.55 12.18
CA GLY A 225 -9.76 -18.44 11.22
C GLY A 225 -11.26 -18.18 11.08
N LEU A 226 -11.89 -18.93 10.19
CA LEU A 226 -13.31 -18.90 9.86
C LEU A 226 -13.90 -20.30 10.02
N ASP A 227 -15.13 -20.39 10.52
CA ASP A 227 -15.92 -21.63 10.40
C ASP A 227 -16.59 -21.66 9.04
N THR A 228 -16.16 -22.59 8.18
CA THR A 228 -16.75 -22.77 6.86
C THR A 228 -17.60 -24.04 6.79
N GLN A 229 -18.80 -23.93 6.21
CA GLN A 229 -19.71 -25.06 5.98
C GLN A 229 -20.50 -24.79 4.70
N GLU A 230 -20.63 -25.79 3.83
CA GLU A 230 -21.44 -25.71 2.59
C GLU A 230 -21.08 -24.49 1.72
N ASN A 231 -19.79 -24.22 1.56
CA ASN A 231 -19.27 -23.07 0.79
C ASN A 231 -19.68 -21.69 1.34
N LEU A 232 -20.00 -21.60 2.63
CA LEU A 232 -20.24 -20.35 3.35
C LEU A 232 -19.36 -20.28 4.60
N ALA A 233 -18.92 -19.08 4.96
CA ALA A 233 -18.29 -18.82 6.25
C ALA A 233 -19.35 -18.33 7.24
N LYS A 234 -19.62 -19.09 8.30
CA LYS A 234 -20.70 -18.80 9.28
C LYS A 234 -20.24 -17.87 10.40
N SER A 235 -18.97 -17.93 10.76
CA SER A 235 -18.41 -17.18 11.88
C SER A 235 -16.91 -16.98 11.74
N VAL A 236 -16.42 -15.97 12.47
CA VAL A 236 -14.99 -15.73 12.68
C VAL A 236 -14.56 -16.25 14.05
N HIS A 237 -13.37 -16.86 14.11
CA HIS A 237 -12.66 -17.18 15.35
C HIS A 237 -11.60 -16.14 15.61
N TYR A 238 -11.56 -15.64 16.84
CA TYR A 238 -10.57 -14.64 17.22
C TYR A 238 -10.11 -14.81 18.66
N VAL A 239 -8.84 -14.48 18.89
CA VAL A 239 -8.25 -14.47 20.23
C VAL A 239 -8.32 -13.05 20.78
N GLN A 240 -8.91 -12.91 21.97
CA GLN A 240 -8.95 -11.65 22.72
C GLN A 240 -8.70 -11.95 24.19
N GLU A 241 -7.80 -11.19 24.83
CA GLU A 241 -7.39 -11.43 26.23
C GLU A 241 -6.89 -12.87 26.47
N ASN A 242 -6.19 -13.44 25.48
CA ASN A 242 -5.71 -14.83 25.46
C ASN A 242 -6.83 -15.89 25.57
N THR A 243 -8.07 -15.50 25.27
CA THR A 243 -9.22 -16.42 25.21
C THR A 243 -9.73 -16.46 23.77
N GLU A 244 -10.03 -17.66 23.28
CA GLU A 244 -10.71 -17.84 22.01
C GLU A 244 -12.18 -17.43 22.12
N LYS A 245 -12.63 -16.63 21.15
CA LYS A 245 -13.98 -16.12 21.03
C LYS A 245 -14.45 -16.32 19.60
N LYS A 246 -15.78 -16.33 19.43
CA LYS A 246 -16.46 -16.52 18.16
C LYS A 246 -17.51 -15.45 17.95
N ALA A 247 -17.69 -15.01 16.70
CA ALA A 247 -18.78 -14.12 16.30
C ALA A 247 -19.40 -14.59 14.98
N ASP A 248 -20.73 -14.65 14.94
CA ASP A 248 -21.48 -15.12 13.77
C ASP A 248 -21.78 -13.93 12.84
N GLY A 249 -21.61 -14.12 11.53
CA GLY A 249 -21.75 -13.05 10.54
C GLY A 249 -22.34 -13.55 9.23
N GLU A 250 -23.24 -12.75 8.62
CA GLU A 250 -23.77 -13.09 7.29
C GLU A 250 -22.73 -12.87 6.19
N THR A 251 -21.99 -11.77 6.29
CA THR A 251 -20.87 -11.42 5.40
C THR A 251 -19.59 -11.26 6.21
N ILE A 252 -18.47 -11.78 5.69
CA ILE A 252 -17.16 -11.63 6.30
C ILE A 252 -16.21 -10.94 5.31
N VAL A 253 -15.54 -9.89 5.77
CA VAL A 253 -14.61 -9.09 4.98
C VAL A 253 -13.22 -9.15 5.61
N LEU A 254 -12.27 -9.74 4.91
CA LEU A 254 -10.88 -9.85 5.33
C LEU A 254 -10.07 -8.65 4.79
N GLY A 255 -9.66 -7.75 5.67
CA GLY A 255 -8.76 -6.64 5.39
C GLY A 255 -7.54 -6.61 6.32
N ALA A 256 -7.03 -7.79 6.67
CA ALA A 256 -5.99 -8.01 7.69
C ALA A 256 -4.55 -7.75 7.21
N ASN A 257 -4.36 -7.21 5.99
CA ASN A 257 -3.12 -7.18 5.20
C ASN A 257 -2.83 -8.46 4.42
N ALA A 258 -1.86 -8.39 3.51
CA ALA A 258 -1.65 -9.48 2.57
C ALA A 258 -1.19 -10.79 3.24
N VAL A 259 -0.37 -10.71 4.28
CA VAL A 259 0.10 -11.89 5.00
C VAL A 259 -1.04 -12.53 5.78
N PHE A 260 -1.80 -11.74 6.55
CA PHE A 260 -2.83 -12.28 7.44
C PHE A 260 -4.12 -12.71 6.72
N ASN A 261 -4.47 -12.08 5.59
CA ASN A 261 -5.61 -12.54 4.80
C ASN A 261 -5.43 -14.00 4.37
N ALA A 262 -4.27 -14.33 3.79
CA ALA A 262 -3.96 -15.69 3.40
C ALA A 262 -3.85 -16.62 4.61
N HIS A 263 -3.18 -16.18 5.69
CA HIS A 263 -3.06 -16.96 6.92
C HIS A 263 -4.41 -17.36 7.50
N ILE A 264 -5.35 -16.42 7.60
CA ILE A 264 -6.71 -16.68 8.09
C ILE A 264 -7.42 -17.70 7.20
N LEU A 265 -7.34 -17.56 5.87
CA LEU A 265 -7.95 -18.52 4.94
C LEU A 265 -7.34 -19.93 5.05
N LEU A 266 -6.01 -20.03 5.12
CA LEU A 266 -5.30 -21.30 5.30
C LEU A 266 -5.68 -21.98 6.64
N ASN A 267 -5.71 -21.22 7.72
CA ASN A 267 -6.18 -21.70 9.03
C ASN A 267 -7.66 -22.15 8.98
N SER A 268 -8.45 -21.59 8.08
CA SER A 268 -9.86 -21.96 7.87
C SER A 268 -10.04 -23.22 7.00
N GLY A 269 -8.95 -23.88 6.62
CA GLY A 269 -8.98 -25.05 5.75
C GLY A 269 -9.26 -24.71 4.28
N ASP A 270 -8.98 -23.49 3.83
CA ASP A 270 -9.06 -23.18 2.41
C ASP A 270 -8.03 -24.01 1.62
N SER A 271 -8.52 -24.72 0.61
CA SER A 271 -7.76 -25.70 -0.18
C SER A 271 -7.44 -25.20 -1.58
N ASN A 272 -7.69 -23.92 -1.88
CA ASN A 272 -7.31 -23.33 -3.16
C ASN A 272 -5.78 -23.29 -3.27
N LEU A 273 -5.24 -23.85 -4.35
CA LEU A 273 -3.79 -23.94 -4.58
C LEU A 273 -3.10 -22.57 -4.69
N ASN A 274 -3.86 -21.51 -4.98
CA ASN A 274 -3.34 -20.16 -5.08
C ASN A 274 -3.31 -19.43 -3.71
N THR A 275 -4.00 -19.94 -2.69
CA THR A 275 -4.08 -19.26 -1.38
C THR A 275 -2.73 -19.26 -0.67
N GLY A 276 -2.25 -18.07 -0.32
CA GLY A 276 -0.95 -17.83 0.29
C GLY A 276 0.23 -17.87 -0.66
N THR A 277 0.05 -18.26 -1.92
CA THR A 277 1.15 -18.36 -2.90
C THR A 277 1.40 -17.06 -3.65
N GLY A 278 2.58 -16.92 -4.25
CA GLY A 278 2.86 -15.76 -5.10
C GLY A 278 3.16 -14.48 -4.33
N ILE A 279 3.59 -14.56 -3.06
CA ILE A 279 3.91 -13.35 -2.31
C ILE A 279 4.97 -12.54 -3.07
N CYS A 280 4.61 -11.31 -3.38
CA CYS A 280 5.44 -10.36 -4.10
C CYS A 280 5.61 -9.06 -3.31
N GLU A 281 6.60 -8.28 -3.70
CA GLU A 281 6.66 -6.84 -3.43
C GLU A 281 7.59 -6.17 -4.45
N GLN A 282 7.55 -4.84 -4.51
CA GLN A 282 8.48 -4.05 -5.32
C GLN A 282 9.92 -4.16 -4.83
N VAL A 283 10.88 -3.79 -5.69
CA VAL A 283 12.29 -3.67 -5.31
C VAL A 283 12.76 -2.23 -5.40
N GLY A 284 13.22 -1.67 -4.29
CA GLY A 284 13.77 -0.31 -4.25
C GLY A 284 15.29 -0.29 -4.24
N VAL A 285 15.88 0.51 -5.14
CA VAL A 285 17.31 0.79 -5.20
C VAL A 285 17.54 2.29 -5.12
N PHE A 286 18.40 2.73 -4.20
CA PHE A 286 18.75 4.15 -4.09
C PHE A 286 19.97 4.48 -4.95
N ALA A 287 19.97 5.67 -5.53
CA ALA A 287 21.17 6.27 -6.10
C ALA A 287 21.33 7.72 -5.64
N ARG A 288 22.58 8.08 -5.33
CA ARG A 288 23.02 9.43 -4.98
C ARG A 288 23.79 10.01 -6.17
N LEU A 289 23.30 11.14 -6.67
CA LEU A 289 23.93 11.87 -7.77
C LEU A 289 24.59 13.12 -7.17
N TYR A 290 25.91 13.14 -7.20
CA TYR A 290 26.75 14.24 -6.73
C TYR A 290 27.05 15.17 -7.90
N TYR A 291 26.99 16.48 -7.69
CA TYR A 291 27.09 17.46 -8.76
C TYR A 291 28.36 18.33 -8.67
N ASN A 292 28.88 18.74 -9.83
CA ASN A 292 29.97 19.71 -9.92
C ASN A 292 29.50 21.10 -9.51
N ASP A 293 28.55 21.69 -10.26
CA ASP A 293 28.07 23.08 -10.08
C ASP A 293 26.54 23.18 -10.15
N LEU A 294 25.85 22.29 -9.44
CA LEU A 294 24.40 22.33 -9.29
C LEU A 294 24.02 22.13 -7.82
N ASP A 295 23.43 23.17 -7.23
CA ASP A 295 22.79 23.06 -5.91
C ASP A 295 21.39 22.47 -6.06
N ASN A 296 21.08 21.45 -5.27
CA ASN A 296 19.74 20.91 -5.14
C ASN A 296 19.06 21.44 -3.87
N VAL A 297 18.19 22.42 -4.04
CA VAL A 297 17.43 23.06 -2.94
C VAL A 297 15.95 23.11 -3.24
N GLY A 298 15.14 23.28 -2.20
CA GLY A 298 13.68 23.31 -2.28
C GLY A 298 13.07 21.94 -2.04
N GLY A 299 11.91 21.69 -2.64
CA GLY A 299 11.10 20.51 -2.34
C GLY A 299 10.32 20.68 -1.03
N SER A 300 8.99 20.60 -1.06
CA SER A 300 8.15 20.77 0.15
C SER A 300 7.56 19.46 0.67
N SER A 301 8.26 18.36 0.44
CA SER A 301 7.85 16.99 0.81
C SER A 301 9.09 16.10 0.91
N ILE A 302 9.01 15.02 1.69
CA ILE A 302 10.07 14.00 1.79
C ILE A 302 10.28 13.26 0.45
N ILE A 303 9.22 13.13 -0.34
CA ILE A 303 9.29 12.66 -1.73
C ILE A 303 8.58 13.72 -2.57
N SER A 304 9.35 14.46 -3.37
CA SER A 304 8.89 15.65 -4.07
C SER A 304 8.32 15.33 -5.46
N ALA A 305 8.86 14.32 -6.14
CA ALA A 305 8.52 14.03 -7.53
C ALA A 305 8.46 12.53 -7.83
N ASN A 306 7.68 12.18 -8.86
CA ASN A 306 7.74 10.90 -9.54
C ASN A 306 8.21 11.05 -10.98
N GLY A 307 9.08 10.15 -11.42
CA GLY A 307 9.48 10.01 -12.81
C GLY A 307 8.99 8.69 -13.42
N TYR A 308 8.43 8.76 -14.63
CA TYR A 308 7.76 7.66 -15.35
C TYR A 308 8.48 7.24 -16.64
N MET A 309 9.62 7.84 -16.95
CA MET A 309 10.46 7.55 -18.12
C MET A 309 10.85 6.07 -18.25
N MET A 310 10.87 5.32 -17.15
CA MET A 310 11.18 3.89 -17.10
C MET A 310 9.96 3.01 -16.75
N TYR A 311 8.80 3.63 -16.51
CA TYR A 311 7.64 2.95 -15.92
C TYR A 311 7.02 1.97 -16.91
N ASP A 312 6.83 2.40 -18.15
CA ASP A 312 6.10 1.65 -19.17
C ASP A 312 6.74 1.76 -20.55
N GLY A 313 6.68 0.66 -21.30
CA GLY A 313 7.27 0.54 -22.63
C GLY A 313 7.51 -0.92 -23.02
N GLU A 314 7.88 -1.13 -24.29
CA GLU A 314 8.16 -2.47 -24.87
C GLU A 314 9.20 -3.27 -24.08
N HIS A 315 10.08 -2.60 -23.34
CA HIS A 315 11.07 -3.26 -22.50
C HIS A 315 10.47 -4.15 -21.42
N ARG A 316 9.23 -3.89 -20.98
CA ARG A 316 8.49 -4.72 -20.01
C ARG A 316 8.24 -6.15 -20.49
N LYS A 317 8.49 -6.46 -21.77
CA LYS A 317 8.56 -7.85 -22.27
C LYS A 317 9.74 -8.61 -21.67
N ASN A 318 10.82 -7.90 -21.35
CA ASN A 318 12.11 -8.49 -21.03
C ASN A 318 12.54 -8.19 -19.58
N TYR A 319 12.24 -7.01 -19.04
CA TYR A 319 12.66 -6.60 -17.71
C TYR A 319 11.71 -5.56 -17.08
N ALA A 320 11.72 -5.49 -15.74
CA ALA A 320 10.79 -4.69 -14.95
C ALA A 320 10.73 -3.20 -15.34
N GLY A 321 9.51 -2.67 -15.38
CA GLY A 321 9.25 -1.24 -15.31
C GLY A 321 9.72 -0.62 -13.99
N CYS A 322 9.96 0.69 -13.99
CA CYS A 322 10.46 1.41 -12.83
C CYS A 322 9.84 2.81 -12.70
N ILE A 323 9.38 3.15 -11.49
CA ILE A 323 9.09 4.54 -11.11
C ILE A 323 10.28 5.10 -10.34
N ILE A 324 10.58 6.37 -10.61
CA ILE A 324 11.61 7.10 -9.87
C ILE A 324 10.93 7.96 -8.82
N GLU A 325 11.32 7.85 -7.56
CA GLU A 325 10.96 8.79 -6.50
C GLU A 325 12.14 9.73 -6.22
N SER A 326 11.91 11.05 -6.30
CA SER A 326 12.89 12.04 -5.83
C SER A 326 12.83 12.15 -4.31
N PHE A 327 13.88 11.66 -3.65
CA PHE A 327 13.93 11.51 -2.20
C PHE A 327 14.58 12.75 -1.59
N ASN A 328 13.75 13.66 -1.10
CA ASN A 328 14.12 15.00 -0.64
C ASN A 328 14.26 15.07 0.89
N THR A 329 14.65 13.96 1.54
CA THR A 329 15.09 13.98 2.94
C THR A 329 16.35 14.81 3.11
N PRO A 330 16.53 15.49 4.26
CA PRO A 330 17.74 16.27 4.52
C PRO A 330 18.96 15.34 4.58
N PHE A 331 19.73 15.32 3.50
CA PHE A 331 21.05 14.72 3.43
C PHE A 331 22.01 15.78 2.90
N VAL A 332 23.22 15.84 3.45
CA VAL A 332 24.25 16.79 3.04
C VAL A 332 25.46 16.03 2.51
N ARG A 333 26.05 16.56 1.45
CA ARG A 333 27.34 16.08 0.97
C ARG A 333 28.43 16.53 1.94
N ASN A 334 29.25 15.62 2.44
CA ASN A 334 30.23 15.92 3.50
C ASN A 334 31.49 16.68 3.06
N GLU A 335 31.62 17.00 1.76
CA GLU A 335 32.73 17.80 1.24
C GLU A 335 32.51 19.30 1.45
N ALA A 336 33.53 20.00 1.97
CA ALA A 336 33.49 21.44 2.20
C ALA A 336 33.12 22.20 0.91
N GLY A 337 32.16 23.13 1.01
CA GLY A 337 31.69 23.93 -0.11
C GLY A 337 30.73 23.21 -1.08
N LYS A 338 30.44 21.91 -0.88
CA LYS A 338 29.57 21.13 -1.77
C LYS A 338 28.30 20.59 -1.10
N TRP A 339 27.96 21.04 0.11
CA TRP A 339 26.91 20.45 0.96
C TRP A 339 25.54 20.26 0.30
N ARG A 340 25.18 21.15 -0.64
CA ARG A 340 23.90 21.14 -1.37
C ARG A 340 23.99 20.49 -2.76
N LYS A 341 25.18 20.04 -3.17
CA LYS A 341 25.46 19.53 -4.51
C LYS A 341 25.23 18.02 -4.61
N LEU A 342 24.01 17.59 -4.27
CA LEU A 342 23.57 16.20 -4.23
C LEU A 342 22.05 16.09 -4.46
N SER A 343 21.61 15.05 -5.13
CA SER A 343 20.23 14.55 -5.04
C SER A 343 20.20 13.06 -4.78
N ILE A 344 19.13 12.60 -4.14
CA ILE A 344 18.89 11.18 -3.87
C ILE A 344 17.64 10.77 -4.63
N PHE A 345 17.75 9.69 -5.41
CA PHE A 345 16.63 9.08 -6.11
C PHE A 345 16.45 7.65 -5.62
N LYS A 346 15.19 7.24 -5.53
CA LYS A 346 14.84 5.84 -5.34
C LYS A 346 14.20 5.31 -6.62
N PHE A 347 14.74 4.22 -7.13
CA PHE A 347 14.27 3.51 -8.30
C PHE A 347 13.48 2.30 -7.81
N ILE A 348 12.16 2.32 -7.98
CA ILE A 348 11.27 1.28 -7.51
C ILE A 348 10.83 0.45 -8.72
N TYR A 349 11.22 -0.82 -8.73
CA TYR A 349 10.91 -1.77 -9.79
C TYR A 349 9.69 -2.61 -9.42
N GLU A 350 8.87 -2.89 -10.42
CA GLU A 350 7.85 -3.94 -10.30
C GLU A 350 8.46 -5.33 -10.14
N ASP A 351 7.64 -6.27 -9.65
CA ASP A 351 8.03 -7.66 -9.50
C ASP A 351 6.87 -8.58 -9.89
N LEU A 352 7.22 -9.80 -10.30
CA LEU A 352 6.25 -10.83 -10.68
C LEU A 352 6.10 -11.85 -9.54
N PRO A 353 4.87 -12.29 -9.22
CA PRO A 353 4.64 -13.34 -8.23
C PRO A 353 5.41 -14.63 -8.55
N GLN A 354 6.06 -15.18 -7.53
CA GLN A 354 6.74 -16.48 -7.58
C GLN A 354 6.01 -17.49 -6.70
N GLN A 355 5.74 -18.68 -7.22
CA GLN A 355 4.94 -19.70 -6.53
C GLN A 355 5.63 -20.24 -5.27
N GLU A 356 6.96 -20.29 -5.30
CA GLU A 356 7.82 -20.71 -4.20
C GLU A 356 7.84 -19.71 -3.04
N ASN A 357 7.51 -18.44 -3.31
CA ASN A 357 7.30 -17.44 -2.28
C ASN A 357 5.86 -17.59 -1.77
N LYS A 358 5.68 -17.93 -0.49
CA LYS A 358 4.35 -18.28 0.04
C LYS A 358 4.18 -18.07 1.55
N ILE A 359 2.92 -17.99 1.97
CA ILE A 359 2.49 -18.13 3.36
C ILE A 359 2.22 -19.60 3.64
N VAL A 360 2.74 -20.09 4.76
CA VAL A 360 2.44 -21.43 5.27
C VAL A 360 2.00 -21.33 6.72
N LEU A 361 1.25 -22.34 7.16
CA LEU A 361 0.86 -22.47 8.55
C LEU A 361 2.11 -22.67 9.43
N SER A 362 2.03 -22.18 10.66
CA SER A 362 3.04 -22.41 11.69
C SER A 362 2.41 -23.12 12.88
N ASP A 363 3.23 -23.59 13.82
CA ASP A 363 2.76 -24.22 15.07
C ASP A 363 1.99 -23.25 15.97
N ASP A 364 2.10 -21.93 15.74
CA ASP A 364 1.30 -20.90 16.38
C ASP A 364 0.27 -20.35 15.40
N GLU A 365 -1.00 -20.70 15.60
CA GLU A 365 -2.13 -20.25 14.76
C GLU A 365 -2.29 -18.73 14.72
N ARG A 366 -1.65 -17.98 15.62
CA ARG A 366 -1.64 -16.50 15.65
C ARG A 366 -0.49 -15.91 14.84
N LYS A 367 0.43 -16.72 14.34
CA LYS A 367 1.66 -16.27 13.70
C LYS A 367 1.87 -16.98 12.37
N PRO A 368 1.66 -16.30 11.23
CA PRO A 368 1.99 -16.88 9.93
C PRO A 368 3.49 -17.14 9.81
N LYS A 369 3.85 -18.18 9.06
CA LYS A 369 5.20 -18.38 8.57
C LYS A 369 5.28 -17.95 7.11
N VAL A 370 6.23 -17.07 6.81
CA VAL A 370 6.52 -16.61 5.45
C VAL A 370 7.74 -17.36 4.92
N VAL A 371 7.57 -17.98 3.75
CA VAL A 371 8.65 -18.56 2.95
C VAL A 371 8.91 -17.60 1.80
N TYR A 372 10.12 -17.05 1.74
CA TYR A 372 10.51 -16.10 0.70
C TYR A 372 11.93 -16.42 0.24
N ASN A 373 12.09 -16.65 -1.06
CA ASN A 373 13.37 -17.02 -1.64
C ASN A 373 14.07 -15.81 -2.24
N SER A 374 13.47 -15.19 -3.26
CA SER A 374 14.07 -14.06 -3.97
C SER A 374 13.03 -13.24 -4.74
N HIS A 375 13.46 -12.06 -5.22
CA HIS A 375 12.73 -11.31 -6.26
C HIS A 375 12.90 -11.98 -7.62
N SER A 376 11.99 -11.75 -8.57
CA SER A 376 12.06 -12.41 -9.88
C SER A 376 13.28 -12.00 -10.69
N ASP A 377 13.76 -12.92 -11.54
CA ASP A 377 14.78 -12.61 -12.54
C ASP A 377 14.35 -11.43 -13.43
N TYR A 378 13.04 -11.26 -13.63
CA TYR A 378 12.47 -10.12 -14.35
C TYR A 378 12.76 -8.78 -13.67
N ALA A 379 12.58 -8.71 -12.34
CA ALA A 379 12.95 -7.54 -11.54
C ALA A 379 14.48 -7.33 -11.52
N GLN A 380 15.26 -8.40 -11.34
CA GLN A 380 16.72 -8.33 -11.31
C GLN A 380 17.31 -7.82 -12.63
N ARG A 381 16.77 -8.26 -13.78
CA ARG A 381 17.18 -7.73 -15.09
C ARG A 381 16.89 -6.24 -15.24
N GLY A 382 15.83 -5.71 -14.62
CA GLY A 382 15.54 -4.28 -14.62
C GLY A 382 16.56 -3.50 -13.79
N ILE A 383 16.84 -3.99 -12.57
CA ILE A 383 17.81 -3.40 -11.65
C ILE A 383 19.23 -3.37 -12.25
N ALA A 384 19.64 -4.44 -12.94
CA ALA A 384 20.96 -4.54 -13.56
C ALA A 384 21.22 -3.44 -14.61
N ARG A 385 20.18 -2.81 -15.14
CA ARG A 385 20.28 -1.71 -16.12
C ARG A 385 20.43 -0.34 -15.49
N LEU A 386 20.25 -0.22 -14.17
CA LEU A 386 20.22 1.07 -13.48
C LEU A 386 21.42 1.98 -13.80
N PRO A 387 22.69 1.50 -13.90
CA PRO A 387 23.81 2.36 -14.28
C PRO A 387 23.63 2.98 -15.68
N GLU A 388 23.19 2.18 -16.66
CA GLU A 388 22.92 2.66 -18.03
C GLU A 388 21.75 3.65 -18.04
N ASP A 389 20.69 3.35 -17.30
CA ASP A 389 19.49 4.18 -17.24
C ASP A 389 19.75 5.52 -16.53
N ILE A 390 20.59 5.55 -15.48
CA ILE A 390 21.05 6.80 -14.86
C ILE A 390 21.79 7.66 -15.90
N ASN A 391 22.74 7.07 -16.64
CA ASN A 391 23.45 7.81 -17.68
C ASN A 391 22.49 8.34 -18.76
N LYS A 392 21.55 7.51 -19.21
CA LYS A 392 20.56 7.87 -20.24
C LYS A 392 19.63 9.00 -19.81
N TYR A 393 19.05 8.90 -18.62
CA TYR A 393 18.00 9.83 -18.18
C TYR A 393 18.50 11.00 -17.34
N PHE A 394 19.68 10.91 -16.72
CA PHE A 394 20.23 11.95 -15.86
C PHE A 394 21.53 12.54 -16.37
N GLY A 395 22.20 11.95 -17.37
CA GLY A 395 23.51 12.38 -17.87
C GLY A 395 23.58 13.79 -18.49
N PHE A 396 22.43 14.47 -18.63
CA PHE A 396 22.40 15.89 -19.01
C PHE A 396 22.65 16.84 -17.82
N LEU A 397 22.53 16.34 -16.59
CA LEU A 397 22.88 17.06 -15.38
C LEU A 397 24.41 17.04 -15.20
N PRO A 398 25.00 18.05 -14.53
CA PRO A 398 26.45 18.12 -14.30
C PRO A 398 26.89 17.16 -13.18
N ILE A 399 26.67 15.86 -13.38
CA ILE A 399 26.98 14.79 -12.43
C ILE A 399 28.50 14.61 -12.36
N GLU A 400 29.05 14.75 -11.17
CA GLU A 400 30.44 14.48 -10.82
C GLU A 400 30.65 13.01 -10.48
N LYS A 401 29.72 12.43 -9.71
CA LYS A 401 29.80 11.06 -9.21
C LYS A 401 28.39 10.50 -9.02
N VAL A 402 28.24 9.20 -9.30
CA VAL A 402 27.06 8.42 -8.94
C VAL A 402 27.47 7.39 -7.89
N GLU A 403 26.69 7.27 -6.82
CA GLU A 403 26.75 6.14 -5.89
C GLU A 403 25.40 5.43 -5.95
N ILE A 404 25.40 4.14 -6.33
CA ILE A 404 24.22 3.29 -6.24
C ILE A 404 24.39 2.48 -4.97
N ASP A 405 23.36 2.42 -4.13
CA ASP A 405 23.44 1.68 -2.88
C ASP A 405 23.61 0.19 -3.21
N ASP A 406 24.76 -0.39 -2.84
CA ASP A 406 25.08 -1.83 -2.96
C ASP A 406 24.10 -2.72 -2.17
N TYR A 407 23.22 -2.10 -1.40
CA TYR A 407 22.20 -2.72 -0.58
C TYR A 407 20.83 -2.24 -1.05
N SER A 408 20.18 -3.04 -1.91
CA SER A 408 18.75 -2.91 -2.15
C SER A 408 18.04 -2.79 -0.80
N GLN A 409 17.10 -1.86 -0.65
CA GLN A 409 16.29 -1.81 0.55
C GLN A 409 15.70 -3.21 0.78
N LYS A 410 15.92 -3.81 1.96
CA LYS A 410 15.52 -5.21 2.22
C LYS A 410 14.03 -5.47 1.90
N THR A 411 13.22 -4.42 1.94
CA THR A 411 11.79 -4.47 1.64
C THR A 411 11.25 -3.08 1.29
N GLU A 412 10.19 -3.06 0.47
CA GLU A 412 9.38 -1.88 0.18
C GLU A 412 8.11 -1.81 1.06
N PHE A 413 7.89 -2.83 1.90
CA PHE A 413 6.72 -3.02 2.75
C PHE A 413 5.40 -3.23 1.97
N HIS A 414 5.46 -3.33 0.65
CA HIS A 414 4.31 -3.44 -0.25
C HIS A 414 4.00 -4.90 -0.61
N VAL A 415 3.68 -5.70 0.40
CA VAL A 415 3.37 -7.12 0.24
C VAL A 415 2.06 -7.32 -0.54
N CYS A 416 2.08 -8.22 -1.53
CA CYS A 416 0.96 -8.45 -2.45
C CYS A 416 0.70 -9.93 -2.78
N SER A 417 -0.40 -10.15 -3.51
CA SER A 417 -0.72 -11.35 -4.32
C SER A 417 -1.03 -12.67 -3.61
N THR A 418 -0.92 -12.73 -2.28
CA THR A 418 -1.23 -13.93 -1.48
C THR A 418 -2.68 -14.41 -1.57
N THR A 419 -3.61 -13.61 -2.09
CA THR A 419 -5.00 -13.99 -2.38
C THR A 419 -5.45 -13.36 -3.70
N LYS A 420 -4.61 -13.46 -4.74
CA LYS A 420 -4.77 -12.75 -6.02
C LYS A 420 -6.16 -12.94 -6.64
N MET A 421 -6.65 -11.88 -7.30
CA MET A 421 -7.87 -11.91 -8.09
C MET A 421 -7.65 -12.48 -9.48
N GLY A 422 -8.69 -13.05 -10.06
CA GLY A 422 -8.67 -13.57 -11.43
C GLY A 422 -10.06 -13.93 -11.92
N LEU A 423 -10.11 -14.68 -13.03
CA LEU A 423 -11.38 -15.05 -13.66
C LEU A 423 -11.95 -16.35 -13.09
N THR A 424 -11.11 -17.26 -12.61
CA THR A 424 -11.51 -18.61 -12.19
C THR A 424 -10.81 -19.05 -10.90
N SER A 425 -11.33 -20.09 -10.25
CA SER A 425 -10.68 -20.69 -9.08
C SER A 425 -9.35 -21.38 -9.39
N ASP A 426 -9.09 -21.71 -10.65
CA ASP A 426 -7.90 -22.45 -11.06
C ASP A 426 -6.65 -21.56 -11.02
N ASP A 427 -6.82 -20.27 -11.31
CA ASP A 427 -5.73 -19.30 -11.43
C ASP A 427 -5.77 -18.19 -10.37
N SER A 428 -6.76 -18.18 -9.47
CA SER A 428 -6.95 -17.14 -8.47
C SER A 428 -7.75 -17.58 -7.24
N VAL A 429 -7.71 -16.76 -6.18
CA VAL A 429 -8.43 -17.01 -4.91
C VAL A 429 -9.79 -16.32 -4.91
N ILE A 430 -9.83 -15.10 -5.45
CA ILE A 430 -11.00 -14.24 -5.48
C ILE A 430 -11.33 -13.80 -6.90
N ASP A 431 -12.58 -13.42 -7.14
CA ASP A 431 -13.02 -12.89 -8.42
C ASP A 431 -12.71 -11.39 -8.57
N LYS A 432 -13.12 -10.84 -9.71
CA LYS A 432 -12.98 -9.41 -10.04
C LYS A 432 -13.67 -8.45 -9.06
N ASN A 433 -14.59 -8.92 -8.21
CA ASN A 433 -15.30 -8.13 -7.20
C ASN A 433 -14.72 -8.36 -5.80
N MET A 434 -13.56 -9.02 -5.71
CA MET A 434 -12.88 -9.37 -4.47
C MET A 434 -13.65 -10.37 -3.60
N VAL A 435 -14.55 -11.16 -4.19
CA VAL A 435 -15.28 -12.23 -3.51
C VAL A 435 -14.55 -13.55 -3.72
N HIS A 436 -14.37 -14.33 -2.66
CA HIS A 436 -13.75 -15.64 -2.73
C HIS A 436 -14.51 -16.57 -3.70
N HIS A 437 -13.81 -17.34 -4.54
CA HIS A 437 -14.47 -18.21 -5.54
C HIS A 437 -15.36 -19.29 -4.91
N LYS A 438 -14.86 -19.93 -3.84
CA LYS A 438 -15.61 -20.93 -3.05
C LYS A 438 -16.58 -20.30 -2.03
N TYR A 439 -16.07 -19.52 -1.07
CA TYR A 439 -16.86 -18.94 0.02
C TYR A 439 -17.51 -17.61 -0.39
N ARG A 440 -18.69 -17.67 -1.01
CA ARG A 440 -19.29 -16.51 -1.69
C ARG A 440 -19.74 -15.35 -0.79
N ASN A 441 -19.77 -15.56 0.53
CA ASN A 441 -20.00 -14.50 1.51
C ASN A 441 -18.72 -13.96 2.16
N VAL A 442 -17.55 -14.34 1.63
CA VAL A 442 -16.23 -13.87 2.08
C VAL A 442 -15.62 -12.96 1.03
N LEU A 443 -15.32 -11.72 1.41
CA LEU A 443 -14.54 -10.78 0.60
C LEU A 443 -13.12 -10.68 1.13
N VAL A 444 -12.14 -10.56 0.24
CA VAL A 444 -10.73 -10.43 0.62
C VAL A 444 -10.15 -9.18 -0.04
N LEU A 445 -9.87 -8.19 0.80
CA LEU A 445 -9.49 -6.85 0.37
C LEU A 445 -7.98 -6.60 0.51
N GLY A 446 -7.52 -5.46 -0.01
CA GLY A 446 -6.13 -5.03 0.14
C GLY A 446 -5.21 -5.59 -0.94
N SER A 447 -3.90 -5.36 -0.79
CA SER A 447 -2.90 -5.72 -1.80
C SER A 447 -2.71 -7.23 -2.00
N SER A 448 -3.22 -8.10 -1.12
CA SER A 448 -3.24 -9.55 -1.40
C SER A 448 -4.04 -9.90 -2.64
N SER A 449 -5.03 -9.07 -2.99
CA SER A 449 -5.86 -9.26 -4.18
C SER A 449 -5.13 -9.03 -5.50
N TYR A 450 -3.92 -8.47 -5.49
CA TYR A 450 -3.28 -8.03 -6.74
C TYR A 450 -2.77 -9.24 -7.53
N PRO A 451 -3.01 -9.33 -8.85
CA PRO A 451 -2.36 -10.34 -9.70
C PRO A 451 -0.85 -10.14 -9.79
N SER A 452 -0.38 -8.89 -9.73
CA SER A 452 1.03 -8.52 -9.66
C SER A 452 1.17 -7.10 -9.08
N ILE A 453 2.38 -6.72 -8.66
CA ILE A 453 2.66 -5.37 -8.19
C ILE A 453 3.35 -4.56 -9.28
N THR A 454 2.89 -3.34 -9.48
CA THR A 454 3.46 -2.39 -10.45
C THR A 454 4.56 -1.56 -9.78
N PRO A 455 5.25 -0.66 -10.49
CA PRO A 455 6.20 0.25 -9.85
C PRO A 455 5.52 1.29 -8.95
N ALA A 456 4.21 1.55 -9.09
CA ALA A 456 3.49 2.52 -8.26
C ALA A 456 3.13 1.95 -6.87
N ASN A 457 3.19 2.78 -5.82
CA ASN A 457 2.78 2.38 -4.47
C ASN A 457 1.32 1.89 -4.44
N PRO A 458 1.00 0.81 -3.71
CA PRO A 458 -0.28 0.11 -3.86
C PRO A 458 -1.47 0.79 -3.17
N THR A 459 -1.23 1.68 -2.20
CA THR A 459 -2.25 2.15 -1.25
C THR A 459 -3.45 2.82 -1.91
N LEU A 460 -3.22 3.66 -2.92
CA LEU A 460 -4.31 4.34 -3.60
C LEU A 460 -5.21 3.32 -4.34
N THR A 461 -4.59 2.38 -5.05
CA THR A 461 -5.27 1.32 -5.80
C THR A 461 -6.09 0.40 -4.88
N LEU A 462 -5.55 -0.03 -3.73
CA LEU A 462 -6.29 -0.93 -2.83
C LEU A 462 -7.46 -0.22 -2.16
N SER A 463 -7.34 1.07 -1.88
CA SER A 463 -8.45 1.88 -1.37
C SER A 463 -9.57 2.00 -2.42
N ALA A 464 -9.20 2.20 -3.69
CA ALA A 464 -10.17 2.33 -4.78
C ALA A 464 -10.89 1.00 -5.06
N LEU A 465 -10.13 -0.11 -5.05
CA LEU A 465 -10.70 -1.45 -5.11
C LEU A 465 -11.68 -1.71 -3.96
N SER A 466 -11.35 -1.30 -2.73
CA SER A 466 -12.23 -1.48 -1.57
C SER A 466 -13.57 -0.74 -1.70
N LEU A 467 -13.57 0.49 -2.20
CA LEU A 467 -14.81 1.22 -2.49
C LEU A 467 -15.64 0.48 -3.54
N ARG A 468 -14.98 0.05 -4.63
CA ARG A 468 -15.62 -0.71 -5.71
C ARG A 468 -16.21 -2.03 -5.20
N ALA A 469 -15.50 -2.77 -4.35
CA ALA A 469 -15.98 -4.04 -3.81
C ALA A 469 -17.23 -3.85 -2.94
N ALA A 470 -17.25 -2.84 -2.06
CA ALA A 470 -18.45 -2.53 -1.28
C ALA A 470 -19.64 -2.18 -2.17
N GLU A 471 -19.41 -1.37 -3.20
CA GLU A 471 -20.47 -1.02 -4.16
C GLU A 471 -21.00 -2.23 -4.92
N LYS A 472 -20.12 -3.05 -5.49
CA LYS A 472 -20.51 -4.22 -6.28
C LYS A 472 -21.12 -5.33 -5.44
N TYR A 473 -20.79 -5.39 -4.15
CA TYR A 473 -21.39 -6.35 -3.23
C TYR A 473 -22.83 -5.99 -2.83
N LEU A 474 -23.13 -4.68 -2.74
CA LEU A 474 -24.44 -4.19 -2.35
C LEU A 474 -25.41 -3.97 -3.52
N ALA A 475 -24.92 -4.00 -4.76
CA ALA A 475 -25.71 -3.92 -5.99
C ALA A 475 -26.26 -5.31 -6.35
#